data_AF-A0A6J4X499-F1
#
_entry.id   AF-A0A6J4X499-F1
#
_cell.length_a   1.000
_cell.length_b   1.000
_cell.length_c   1.000
_cell.angle_alpha   90.00
_cell.angle_beta   90.00
_cell.angle_gamma   90.00
#
_symmetry.space_group_name_H-M   'P 1'
#
loop_
_entity.id
_entity.type
_entity.pdbx_description
1 polymer ?
#
loop_
_entity_poly.entity_id
_entity_poly.type
_entity_poly.pdbx_seq_one_letter_code
_entity_poly.pdbx_strand_id
1 'polypeptide(L)'
;MEVVILTESELRQAVTIDHETVAAIEDVFGRLAEGKVNMPPIMHIEVPEFGGDVDIKSAYVRGLESFAVKIGAGFFNNYQLGLPNSPAMMVVISAKTGMAEAILLDNAYLTDVRTGAAGAVAAKHLAPEIVDTAGQIGTGAQGLYQMAGLKTVRDFNRIMAFQRASYPKMRTSSSWDKLSQAAGAAVRGKTRLRYVI
;
A
#
# COMPACT_ATOMS: atom_id res chain seq x y z
N MET A 1 30.58 -9.35 4.46
CA MET A 1 29.12 -9.44 4.58
C MET A 1 28.56 -8.72 3.38
N GLU A 2 27.77 -9.41 2.56
CA GLU A 2 27.26 -8.86 1.31
C GLU A 2 25.89 -8.22 1.55
N VAL A 3 25.68 -7.01 1.03
CA VAL A 3 24.40 -6.31 1.12
C VAL A 3 23.55 -6.76 -0.05
N VAL A 4 22.35 -7.30 0.22
CA VAL A 4 21.45 -7.77 -0.83
C VAL A 4 20.73 -6.57 -1.46
N ILE A 5 20.65 -6.51 -2.80
CA ILE A 5 19.84 -5.51 -3.50
C ILE A 5 18.68 -6.22 -4.18
N LEU A 6 17.45 -5.81 -3.87
CA LEU A 6 16.24 -6.36 -4.46
C LEU A 6 15.53 -5.30 -5.29
N THR A 7 15.25 -5.63 -6.54
CA THR A 7 14.44 -4.83 -7.46
C THR A 7 12.95 -5.00 -7.19
N GLU A 8 12.13 -4.06 -7.67
CA GLU A 8 10.67 -4.19 -7.62
C GLU A 8 10.16 -5.53 -8.20
N SER A 9 10.77 -6.01 -9.29
CA SER A 9 10.37 -7.28 -9.92
C SER A 9 10.57 -8.49 -9.00
N GLU A 10 11.70 -8.52 -8.29
CA GLU A 10 12.00 -9.58 -7.31
C GLU A 10 11.10 -9.46 -6.08
N LEU A 11 10.84 -8.24 -5.62
CA LEU A 11 9.94 -7.99 -4.49
C LEU A 11 8.50 -8.43 -4.79
N ARG A 12 8.02 -8.24 -6.01
CA ARG A 12 6.69 -8.71 -6.46
C ARG A 12 6.55 -10.24 -6.47
N GLN A 13 7.66 -10.96 -6.59
CA GLN A 13 7.69 -12.42 -6.50
C GLN A 13 7.77 -12.91 -5.05
N ALA A 14 8.38 -12.10 -4.17
CA ALA A 14 8.62 -12.47 -2.78
C ALA A 14 7.47 -12.10 -1.83
N VAL A 15 6.79 -10.97 -2.06
CA VAL A 15 5.76 -10.44 -1.17
C VAL A 15 4.52 -10.11 -1.98
N THR A 16 3.38 -10.68 -1.63
CA THR A 16 2.08 -10.36 -2.25
C THR A 16 1.09 -9.87 -1.20
N ILE A 17 -0.17 -9.64 -1.57
CA ILE A 17 -1.22 -9.32 -0.60
C ILE A 17 -2.05 -10.58 -0.33
N ASP A 18 -1.67 -11.27 0.74
CA ASP A 18 -2.21 -12.55 1.16
C ASP A 18 -2.46 -12.57 2.68
N HIS A 19 -2.96 -13.69 3.19
CA HIS A 19 -3.22 -13.87 4.61
C HIS A 19 -1.97 -13.70 5.48
N GLU A 20 -0.80 -14.12 5.01
CA GLU A 20 0.46 -14.00 5.76
C GLU A 20 0.87 -12.53 5.90
N THR A 21 0.79 -11.77 4.82
CA THR A 21 1.08 -10.33 4.83
C THR A 21 0.10 -9.57 5.71
N VAL A 22 -1.19 -9.90 5.66
CA VAL A 22 -2.20 -9.29 6.54
C VAL A 22 -1.92 -9.64 8.00
N ALA A 23 -1.59 -10.89 8.32
CA ALA A 23 -1.25 -11.32 9.68
C ALA A 23 0.02 -10.64 10.20
N ALA A 24 1.04 -10.46 9.36
CA ALA A 24 2.27 -9.74 9.73
C ALA A 24 1.99 -8.27 10.08
N ILE A 25 1.14 -7.59 9.29
CA ILE A 25 0.72 -6.21 9.57
C ILE A 25 -0.14 -6.15 10.84
N GLU A 26 -1.02 -7.12 11.07
CA GLU A 26 -1.85 -7.23 12.27
C GLU A 26 -1.00 -7.38 13.54
N ASP A 27 0.01 -8.28 13.53
CA ASP A 27 0.94 -8.47 14.64
C ASP A 27 1.68 -7.17 14.99
N VAL A 28 2.16 -6.43 13.99
CA VAL A 28 2.86 -5.15 14.22
C VAL A 28 1.93 -4.09 14.82
N PHE A 29 0.65 -4.03 14.41
CA PHE A 29 -0.33 -3.15 15.07
C PHE A 29 -0.53 -3.53 16.54
N GLY A 30 -0.61 -4.82 16.87
CA GLY A 30 -0.68 -5.30 18.24
C GLY A 30 0.54 -4.87 19.07
N ARG A 31 1.75 -5.11 18.54
CA ARG A 31 3.01 -4.69 19.19
C ARG A 31 3.11 -3.17 19.38
N LEU A 32 2.60 -2.39 18.42
CA LEU A 32 2.54 -0.94 18.53
C LEU A 32 1.66 -0.52 19.71
N ALA A 33 0.46 -1.10 19.84
CA ALA A 33 -0.45 -0.83 20.95
C ALA A 33 0.15 -1.24 22.31
N GLU A 34 0.98 -2.27 22.34
CA GLU A 34 1.71 -2.72 23.54
C GLU A 34 2.96 -1.88 23.87
N GLY A 35 3.25 -0.82 23.11
CA GLY A 35 4.44 0.02 23.31
C GLY A 35 5.76 -0.67 22.95
N LYS A 36 5.72 -1.72 22.13
CA LYS A 36 6.91 -2.49 21.69
C LYS A 36 7.52 -1.97 20.40
N VAL A 37 7.10 -0.79 19.92
CA VAL A 37 7.60 -0.19 18.69
C VAL A 37 8.24 1.16 19.01
N ASN A 38 9.50 1.33 18.63
CA ASN A 38 10.16 2.64 18.60
C ASN A 38 9.98 3.23 17.20
N MET A 39 9.15 4.26 17.08
CA MET A 39 8.83 4.94 15.82
C MET A 39 9.15 6.43 15.97
N PRO A 40 10.33 6.89 15.52
CA PRO A 40 10.69 8.30 15.59
C PRO A 40 9.77 9.15 14.69
N PRO A 41 9.73 10.48 14.91
CA PRO A 41 9.04 11.40 14.02
C PRO A 41 9.49 11.25 12.57
N ILE A 42 8.56 11.49 11.64
CA ILE A 42 8.85 11.52 10.21
C ILE A 42 9.75 12.71 9.91
N MET A 43 10.85 12.48 9.19
CA MET A 43 11.64 13.57 8.63
C MET A 43 11.07 13.90 7.25
N HIS A 44 10.71 15.17 7.07
CA HIS A 44 10.13 15.69 5.83
C HIS A 44 11.10 16.70 5.21
N ILE A 45 11.32 16.57 3.90
CA ILE A 45 12.20 17.43 3.12
C ILE A 45 11.39 17.96 1.93
N GLU A 46 11.15 19.26 1.91
CA GLU A 46 10.49 19.92 0.78
C GLU A 46 11.50 20.20 -0.34
N VAL A 47 11.04 20.04 -1.59
CA VAL A 47 11.78 20.36 -2.82
C VAL A 47 10.88 21.24 -3.71
N PRO A 48 10.62 22.49 -3.30
CA PRO A 48 9.58 23.32 -3.92
C PRO A 48 9.87 23.65 -5.39
N GLU A 49 11.13 23.76 -5.81
CA GLU A 49 11.55 24.06 -7.18
C GLU A 49 11.04 23.02 -8.19
N PHE A 50 10.83 21.78 -7.73
CA PHE A 50 10.33 20.67 -8.54
C PHE A 50 8.92 20.24 -8.13
N GLY A 51 8.28 20.96 -7.21
CA GLY A 51 6.97 20.62 -6.65
C GLY A 51 6.98 19.22 -6.02
N GLY A 52 8.06 18.88 -5.32
CA GLY A 52 8.25 17.57 -4.72
C GLY A 52 8.56 17.61 -3.24
N ASP A 53 8.48 16.45 -2.62
CA ASP A 53 8.81 16.22 -1.22
C ASP A 53 9.46 14.84 -1.04
N VAL A 54 10.21 14.67 0.05
CA VAL A 54 10.78 13.40 0.47
C VAL A 54 10.50 13.19 1.96
N ASP A 55 9.87 12.06 2.26
CA ASP A 55 9.65 11.59 3.63
C ASP A 55 10.60 10.43 3.96
N ILE A 56 11.29 10.53 5.09
CA ILE A 56 12.05 9.43 5.69
C ILE A 56 11.28 8.89 6.89
N LYS A 57 10.95 7.60 6.85
CA LYS A 57 10.12 6.90 7.85
C LYS A 57 10.84 5.65 8.33
N SER A 58 10.89 5.43 9.64
CA SER A 58 11.47 4.21 10.21
C SER A 58 10.70 3.78 11.45
N ALA A 59 10.79 2.49 11.78
CA ALA A 59 10.33 1.95 13.04
C ALA A 59 11.14 0.69 13.37
N TYR A 60 11.57 0.58 14.63
CA TYR A 60 12.10 -0.65 15.19
C TYR A 60 11.02 -1.34 16.01
N VAL A 61 10.69 -2.58 15.66
CA VAL A 61 9.77 -3.43 16.41
C VAL A 61 10.60 -4.33 17.32
N ARG A 62 10.40 -4.22 18.64
CA ARG A 62 11.16 -5.00 19.63
C ARG A 62 11.02 -6.50 19.36
N GLY A 63 12.18 -7.16 19.32
CA GLY A 63 12.29 -8.61 19.08
C GLY A 63 12.46 -9.01 17.61
N LEU A 64 12.34 -8.09 16.65
CA LEU A 64 12.77 -8.35 15.28
C LEU A 64 14.29 -8.16 15.16
N GLU A 65 14.91 -8.95 14.29
CA GLU A 65 16.37 -8.93 14.06
C GLU A 65 16.82 -7.73 13.23
N SER A 66 15.89 -7.11 12.50
CA SER A 66 16.15 -6.01 11.57
C SER A 66 15.04 -4.96 11.61
N PHE A 67 15.35 -3.76 11.14
CA PHE A 67 14.37 -2.69 10.91
C PHE A 67 14.63 -2.02 9.56
N ALA A 68 13.62 -1.32 9.04
CA ALA A 68 13.73 -0.62 7.77
C ALA A 68 13.71 0.90 7.95
N VAL A 69 14.50 1.59 7.13
CA VAL A 69 14.39 3.03 6.89
C VAL A 69 13.87 3.21 5.47
N LYS A 70 12.65 3.74 5.35
CA LYS A 70 12.02 4.05 4.08
C LYS A 70 12.31 5.48 3.68
N ILE A 71 12.74 5.66 2.43
CA ILE A 71 12.87 6.95 1.76
C ILE A 71 11.80 6.95 0.67
N GLY A 72 10.73 7.69 0.90
CA GLY A 72 9.63 7.84 -0.06
C GLY A 72 9.59 9.26 -0.60
N ALA A 73 9.55 9.41 -1.92
CA ALA A 73 9.49 10.71 -2.56
C ALA A 73 8.12 10.92 -3.21
N GLY A 74 7.61 12.15 -3.19
CA GLY A 74 6.44 12.61 -3.94
C GLY A 74 6.86 13.65 -4.96
N PHE A 75 6.88 13.31 -6.25
CA PHE A 75 7.23 14.22 -7.35
C PHE A 75 6.13 14.16 -8.41
N PHE A 76 5.07 14.95 -8.20
CA PHE A 76 3.81 14.80 -8.94
C PHE A 76 3.87 15.22 -10.42
N ASN A 77 4.95 15.90 -10.83
CA ASN A 77 5.21 16.28 -12.21
C ASN A 77 6.07 15.26 -12.98
N ASN A 78 6.51 14.17 -12.35
CA ASN A 78 7.35 13.15 -12.99
C ASN A 78 6.71 12.51 -14.23
N TYR A 79 5.37 12.50 -14.33
CA TYR A 79 4.68 12.05 -15.54
C TYR A 79 5.10 12.83 -16.80
N GLN A 80 5.56 14.08 -16.67
CA GLN A 80 6.07 14.90 -17.78
C GLN A 80 7.42 14.39 -18.28
N LEU A 81 8.16 13.68 -17.43
CA LEU A 81 9.47 13.07 -17.69
C LEU A 81 9.37 11.57 -18.02
N GLY A 82 8.15 11.01 -18.04
CA GLY A 82 7.94 9.56 -18.19
C GLY A 82 8.31 8.73 -16.95
N LEU A 83 8.47 9.37 -15.79
CA LEU A 83 8.86 8.72 -14.53
C LEU A 83 7.65 8.49 -13.59
N PRO A 84 7.75 7.54 -12.63
CA PRO A 84 6.75 7.38 -11.58
C PRO A 84 6.67 8.62 -10.68
N ASN A 85 5.46 8.98 -10.23
CA ASN A 85 5.23 10.14 -9.37
C ASN A 85 5.66 9.93 -7.90
N SER A 86 5.87 8.70 -7.47
CA SER A 86 6.18 8.40 -6.07
C SER A 86 7.24 7.30 -5.93
N PRO A 87 8.48 7.51 -6.42
CA PRO A 87 9.53 6.54 -6.23
C PRO A 87 9.83 6.37 -4.73
N ALA A 88 10.14 5.14 -4.33
CA ALA A 88 10.51 4.83 -2.96
C ALA A 88 11.55 3.72 -2.95
N MET A 89 12.32 3.70 -1.86
CA MET A 89 13.24 2.64 -1.53
C MET A 89 13.31 2.44 -0.02
N MET A 90 13.83 1.29 0.41
CA MET A 90 14.09 1.00 1.82
C MET A 90 15.49 0.45 2.01
N VAL A 91 16.11 0.81 3.12
CA VAL A 91 17.33 0.15 3.61
C VAL A 91 16.94 -0.70 4.82
N VAL A 92 17.27 -1.99 4.77
CA VAL A 92 17.10 -2.93 5.88
C VAL A 92 18.40 -2.94 6.69
N ILE A 93 18.28 -2.71 7.99
CA ILE A 93 19.40 -2.55 8.91
C ILE A 93 19.26 -3.58 10.02
N SER A 94 20.36 -4.28 10.30
CA SER A 94 20.49 -5.18 11.43
C SER A 94 20.24 -4.44 12.74
N ALA A 95 19.24 -4.85 13.52
CA ALA A 95 18.99 -4.29 14.84
C ALA A 95 20.11 -4.64 15.84
N LYS A 96 20.89 -5.69 15.56
CA LYS A 96 22.00 -6.15 16.40
C LYS A 96 23.30 -5.39 16.16
N THR A 97 23.59 -5.07 14.91
CA THR A 97 24.92 -4.55 14.51
C THR A 97 24.87 -3.14 13.91
N GLY A 98 23.70 -2.64 13.51
CA GLY A 98 23.56 -1.39 12.76
C GLY A 98 24.05 -1.47 11.32
N MET A 99 24.52 -2.63 10.85
CA MET A 99 24.97 -2.83 9.48
C MET A 99 23.79 -2.96 8.53
N ALA A 100 23.93 -2.42 7.32
CA ALA A 100 22.97 -2.66 6.25
C ALA A 100 22.99 -4.14 5.85
N GLU A 101 21.79 -4.70 5.70
CA GLU A 101 21.58 -6.09 5.28
C GLU A 101 21.01 -6.13 3.85
N ALA A 102 20.11 -5.19 3.52
CA ALA A 102 19.55 -5.10 2.18
C ALA A 102 19.16 -3.68 1.77
N ILE A 103 19.06 -3.45 0.45
CA ILE A 103 18.43 -2.29 -0.18
C ILE A 103 17.26 -2.80 -1.04
N LEU A 104 16.07 -2.30 -0.77
CA LEU A 104 14.84 -2.63 -1.48
C LEU A 104 14.49 -1.47 -2.41
N LEU A 105 14.66 -1.66 -3.72
CA LEU A 105 14.31 -0.69 -4.77
C LEU A 105 12.84 -0.90 -5.15
N ASP A 106 11.93 -0.65 -4.21
CA ASP A 106 10.54 -1.09 -4.30
C ASP A 106 9.64 -0.22 -5.18
N ASN A 107 10.05 0.99 -5.56
CA ASN A 107 9.22 1.93 -6.33
C ASN A 107 7.79 2.08 -5.76
N ALA A 108 7.69 2.10 -4.43
CA ALA A 108 6.46 2.14 -3.65
C ALA A 108 5.58 0.87 -3.72
N TYR A 109 6.01 -0.22 -4.35
CA TYR A 109 5.26 -1.48 -4.37
C TYR A 109 4.95 -2.02 -2.96
N LEU A 110 5.95 -2.06 -2.08
CA LEU A 110 5.74 -2.54 -0.71
C LEU A 110 4.91 -1.55 0.11
N THR A 111 5.01 -0.24 -0.22
CA THR A 111 4.09 0.76 0.31
C THR A 111 2.65 0.45 -0.10
N ASP A 112 2.43 0.01 -1.34
CA ASP A 112 1.11 -0.31 -1.84
C ASP A 112 0.51 -1.53 -1.13
N VAL A 113 1.29 -2.62 -1.06
CA VAL A 113 0.92 -3.88 -0.40
C VAL A 113 0.56 -3.66 1.07
N ARG A 114 1.46 -3.05 1.85
CA ARG A 114 1.24 -2.86 3.29
C ARG A 114 0.05 -1.94 3.58
N THR A 115 -0.26 -0.99 2.69
CA THR A 115 -1.40 -0.08 2.87
C THR A 115 -2.72 -0.82 2.62
N GLY A 116 -2.79 -1.68 1.60
CA GLY A 116 -3.93 -2.58 1.38
C GLY A 116 -4.12 -3.57 2.54
N ALA A 117 -3.02 -4.19 3.01
CA ALA A 117 -3.05 -5.11 4.14
C ALA A 117 -3.51 -4.44 5.44
N ALA A 118 -3.06 -3.21 5.73
CA ALA A 118 -3.55 -2.46 6.89
C ALA A 118 -5.07 -2.19 6.82
N GLY A 119 -5.61 -1.91 5.63
CA GLY A 119 -7.04 -1.80 5.42
C GLY A 119 -7.78 -3.12 5.68
N ALA A 120 -7.20 -4.24 5.27
CA ALA A 120 -7.71 -5.57 5.56
C ALA A 120 -7.73 -5.86 7.07
N VAL A 121 -6.67 -5.51 7.81
CA VAL A 121 -6.65 -5.64 9.29
C VAL A 121 -7.77 -4.83 9.91
N ALA A 122 -7.95 -3.57 9.49
CA ALA A 122 -9.05 -2.74 10.00
C ALA A 122 -10.43 -3.37 9.71
N ALA A 123 -10.65 -3.84 8.48
CA ALA A 123 -11.89 -4.51 8.11
C ALA A 123 -12.12 -5.82 8.89
N LYS A 124 -11.05 -6.59 9.15
CA LYS A 124 -11.12 -7.84 9.91
C LYS A 124 -11.74 -7.64 11.29
N HIS A 125 -11.39 -6.55 11.96
CA HIS A 125 -11.85 -6.22 13.31
C HIS A 125 -13.12 -5.37 13.36
N LEU A 126 -13.39 -4.56 12.32
CA LEU A 126 -14.44 -3.53 12.38
C LEU A 126 -15.62 -3.74 11.43
N ALA A 127 -15.43 -4.49 10.34
CA ALA A 127 -16.52 -4.78 9.41
C ALA A 127 -17.38 -5.94 9.93
N PRO A 128 -18.69 -5.98 9.59
CA PRO A 128 -19.52 -7.16 9.84
C PRO A 128 -18.85 -8.44 9.33
N GLU A 129 -19.09 -9.57 10.00
CA GLU A 129 -18.53 -10.86 9.59
C GLU A 129 -19.01 -11.25 8.18
N ILE A 130 -20.30 -11.03 7.91
CA ILE A 130 -20.94 -11.32 6.62
C ILE A 130 -21.09 -10.01 5.84
N VAL A 131 -20.44 -9.95 4.67
CA VAL A 131 -20.47 -8.80 3.76
C VAL A 131 -20.75 -9.28 2.34
N ASP A 132 -21.90 -8.94 1.78
CA ASP A 132 -22.24 -9.32 0.39
C ASP A 132 -21.66 -8.35 -0.65
N THR A 133 -21.37 -7.11 -0.25
CA THR A 133 -20.99 -6.03 -1.18
C THR A 133 -20.01 -5.06 -0.56
N ALA A 134 -18.85 -4.87 -1.23
CA ALA A 134 -17.85 -3.88 -0.88
C ALA A 134 -18.06 -2.57 -1.66
N GLY A 135 -17.92 -1.44 -0.99
CA GLY A 135 -17.91 -0.11 -1.62
C GLY A 135 -16.49 0.37 -1.88
N GLN A 136 -16.19 0.83 -3.09
CA GLN A 136 -14.88 1.41 -3.45
C GLN A 136 -15.07 2.83 -3.98
N ILE A 137 -14.46 3.82 -3.31
CA ILE A 137 -14.44 5.21 -3.77
C ILE A 137 -13.01 5.56 -4.16
N GLY A 138 -12.81 5.86 -5.45
CA GLY A 138 -11.49 6.04 -6.05
C GLY A 138 -10.90 4.70 -6.51
N THR A 139 -10.40 4.65 -7.74
CA THR A 139 -9.93 3.41 -8.38
C THR A 139 -8.47 3.44 -8.80
N GLY A 140 -7.67 4.32 -8.19
CA GLY A 140 -6.22 4.35 -8.41
C GLY A 140 -5.52 3.08 -7.92
N ALA A 141 -4.18 3.04 -7.98
CA ALA A 141 -3.38 1.88 -7.58
C ALA A 141 -3.82 1.29 -6.22
N GLN A 142 -3.95 2.15 -5.20
CA GLN A 142 -4.42 1.72 -3.88
C GLN A 142 -5.81 1.08 -3.87
N GLY A 143 -6.75 1.51 -4.72
CA GLY A 143 -8.08 0.89 -4.77
C GLY A 143 -8.01 -0.61 -5.12
N LEU A 144 -7.02 -1.02 -5.91
CA LEU A 144 -6.78 -2.42 -6.23
C LEU A 144 -6.28 -3.20 -5.01
N TYR A 145 -5.24 -2.69 -4.34
CA TYR A 145 -4.66 -3.35 -3.15
C TYR A 145 -5.62 -3.37 -1.97
N GLN A 146 -6.44 -2.32 -1.78
CA GLN A 146 -7.48 -2.31 -0.74
C GLN A 146 -8.52 -3.40 -0.98
N MET A 147 -9.01 -3.56 -2.22
CA MET A 147 -9.98 -4.60 -2.55
C MET A 147 -9.40 -6.02 -2.47
N ALA A 148 -8.16 -6.21 -2.94
CA ALA A 148 -7.44 -7.47 -2.81
C ALA A 148 -7.24 -7.85 -1.33
N GLY A 149 -6.76 -6.91 -0.52
CA GLY A 149 -6.60 -7.09 0.93
C GLY A 149 -7.93 -7.41 1.62
N LEU A 150 -8.99 -6.64 1.33
CA LEU A 150 -10.31 -6.88 1.90
C LEU A 150 -10.83 -8.29 1.59
N LYS A 151 -10.59 -8.79 0.37
CA LYS A 151 -11.02 -10.14 -0.03
C LYS A 151 -10.34 -11.25 0.77
N THR A 152 -9.13 -11.01 1.28
CA THR A 152 -8.45 -11.97 2.18
C THR A 152 -9.13 -12.12 3.54
N VAL A 153 -9.96 -11.16 3.96
CA VAL A 153 -10.59 -11.18 5.30
C VAL A 153 -12.11 -11.21 5.26
N ARG A 154 -12.72 -10.92 4.10
CA ARG A 154 -14.16 -10.91 3.90
C ARG A 154 -14.51 -11.53 2.55
N ASP A 155 -15.45 -12.48 2.58
CA ASP A 155 -15.93 -13.13 1.37
C ASP A 155 -17.13 -12.41 0.76
N PHE A 156 -16.88 -11.31 0.05
CA PHE A 156 -17.90 -10.58 -0.71
C PHE A 156 -17.87 -10.95 -2.19
N ASN A 157 -19.03 -10.91 -2.85
CA ASN A 157 -19.18 -11.31 -4.26
C ASN A 157 -19.38 -10.13 -5.21
N ARG A 158 -19.57 -8.92 -4.68
CA ARG A 158 -19.89 -7.72 -5.46
C ARG A 158 -19.13 -6.50 -4.96
N ILE A 159 -18.73 -5.64 -5.90
CA ILE A 159 -18.08 -4.35 -5.64
C ILE A 159 -18.93 -3.24 -6.27
N MET A 160 -19.27 -2.23 -5.47
CA MET A 160 -19.83 -0.97 -5.97
C MET A 160 -18.72 0.08 -6.02
N ALA A 161 -18.30 0.44 -7.23
CA ALA A 161 -17.16 1.32 -7.42
C ALA A 161 -17.57 2.71 -7.95
N PHE A 162 -16.97 3.76 -7.41
CA PHE A 162 -17.15 5.14 -7.85
C PHE A 162 -15.81 5.81 -8.13
N GLN A 163 -15.72 6.56 -9.22
CA GLN A 163 -14.55 7.37 -9.58
C GLN A 163 -14.99 8.72 -10.13
N ARG A 164 -14.27 9.79 -9.82
CA ARG A 164 -14.59 11.12 -10.33
C ARG A 164 -14.39 11.19 -11.84
N ALA A 165 -15.34 11.79 -12.54
CA ALA A 165 -15.26 11.96 -13.99
C ALA A 165 -13.99 12.71 -14.43
N SER A 166 -13.51 13.69 -13.67
CA SER A 166 -12.33 14.48 -14.06
C SER A 166 -10.99 13.73 -14.07
N TYR A 167 -10.94 12.47 -13.62
CA TYR A 167 -9.71 11.68 -13.62
C TYR A 167 -9.54 10.91 -14.95
N PRO A 168 -8.61 11.29 -15.86
CA PRO A 168 -8.62 10.80 -17.25
C PRO A 168 -8.12 9.37 -17.40
N LYS A 169 -7.18 8.94 -16.54
CA LYS A 169 -6.41 7.70 -16.73
C LYS A 169 -7.19 6.40 -16.49
N MET A 170 -8.42 6.45 -15.97
CA MET A 170 -9.19 5.26 -15.53
C MET A 170 -10.70 5.36 -15.79
N ARG A 171 -11.12 6.01 -16.89
CA ARG A 171 -12.53 6.09 -17.34
C ARG A 171 -13.02 4.83 -18.07
N THR A 172 -12.19 3.81 -18.23
CA THR A 172 -12.40 2.69 -19.15
C THR A 172 -12.88 1.43 -18.42
N SER A 173 -13.57 0.54 -19.15
CA SER A 173 -13.93 -0.82 -18.70
C SER A 173 -12.76 -1.53 -18.00
N SER A 174 -11.54 -1.33 -18.49
CA SER A 174 -10.31 -1.91 -17.96
C SER A 174 -10.00 -1.59 -16.49
N SER A 175 -10.56 -0.51 -15.92
CA SER A 175 -10.37 -0.21 -14.49
C SER A 175 -11.27 -1.07 -13.59
N TRP A 176 -12.48 -1.36 -14.07
CA TRP A 176 -13.39 -2.27 -13.38
C TRP A 176 -12.91 -3.71 -13.50
N ASP A 177 -12.36 -4.09 -14.65
CA ASP A 177 -11.78 -5.42 -14.87
C ASP A 177 -10.62 -5.68 -13.91
N LYS A 178 -9.72 -4.69 -13.74
CA LYS A 178 -8.60 -4.80 -12.76
C LYS A 178 -9.09 -4.94 -11.33
N LEU A 179 -10.13 -4.19 -10.93
CA LEU A 179 -10.73 -4.34 -9.60
C LEU A 179 -11.39 -5.70 -9.43
N SER A 180 -12.10 -6.16 -10.46
CA SER A 180 -12.76 -7.47 -10.47
C SER A 180 -11.73 -8.59 -10.32
N GLN A 181 -10.62 -8.51 -11.05
CA GLN A 181 -9.52 -9.46 -10.98
C GLN A 181 -8.83 -9.41 -9.61
N ALA A 182 -8.55 -8.23 -9.07
CA ALA A 182 -7.86 -8.05 -7.79
C ALA A 182 -8.61 -8.68 -6.61
N ALA A 183 -9.94 -8.69 -6.64
CA ALA A 183 -10.77 -9.19 -5.55
C ALA A 183 -11.65 -10.40 -5.91
N GLY A 184 -11.55 -10.93 -7.13
CA GLY A 184 -12.38 -12.04 -7.60
C GLY A 184 -13.89 -11.80 -7.46
N ALA A 185 -14.35 -10.56 -7.63
CA ALA A 185 -15.74 -10.14 -7.37
C ALA A 185 -16.32 -9.31 -8.52
N ALA A 186 -17.64 -9.36 -8.71
CA ALA A 186 -18.31 -8.65 -9.79
C ALA A 186 -18.40 -7.14 -9.51
N VAL A 187 -17.94 -6.29 -10.44
CA VAL A 187 -17.87 -4.83 -10.26
C VAL A 187 -19.02 -4.11 -10.96
N ARG A 188 -19.72 -3.25 -10.23
CA ARG A 188 -20.66 -2.25 -10.78
C ARG A 188 -20.10 -0.84 -10.56
N GLY A 189 -19.51 -0.27 -11.61
CA GLY A 189 -18.89 1.06 -11.59
C GLY A 189 -19.84 2.20 -11.97
N LYS A 190 -19.67 3.38 -11.35
CA LYS A 190 -20.26 4.65 -11.78
C LYS A 190 -19.21 5.77 -11.81
N THR A 191 -19.29 6.67 -12.79
CA THR A 191 -18.42 7.86 -12.91
C THR A 191 -19.14 9.18 -12.65
N ARG A 192 -20.47 9.11 -12.50
CA ARG A 192 -21.34 10.22 -12.11
C ARG A 192 -22.31 9.74 -11.04
N LEU A 193 -22.43 10.51 -9.96
CA LEU A 193 -23.53 10.34 -9.02
C LEU A 193 -24.80 10.82 -9.75
N ARG A 194 -25.77 9.92 -9.98
CA ARG A 194 -27.13 10.38 -10.24
C ARG A 194 -27.68 10.72 -8.87
N TYR A 195 -27.90 12.01 -8.61
CA TYR A 195 -28.68 12.42 -7.45
C TYR A 195 -30.03 11.72 -7.56
N VAL A 196 -30.31 10.80 -6.63
CA VAL A 196 -31.68 10.43 -6.32
C VAL A 196 -32.05 11.37 -5.19
N ILE A 197 -32.71 12.47 -5.56
CA ILE A 197 -33.52 13.25 -4.62
C ILE A 197 -34.93 12.65 -4.74
#